data_AF-A0A1G9SII9-F1
#
_entry.id   AF-A0A1G9SII9-F1
#
_cell.length_a   1.000
_cell.length_b   1.000
_cell.length_c   1.000
_cell.angle_alpha   90.00
_cell.angle_beta   90.00
_cell.angle_gamma   90.00
#
_symmetry.space_group_name_H-M   'P 1'
#
loop_
_entity.id
_entity.type
_entity.pdbx_description
1 polymer ?
#
loop_
_entity_poly.entity_id
_entity_poly.type
_entity_poly.pdbx_seq_one_letter_code
_entity_poly.pdbx_strand_id
1 'polypeptide(L)'
;MFKKIIVIILTLGLFTAPLTFASAAPIFSDVTDTFASKAEFDFLVAEGILTPDPTLEYGVNEEVTRIQAVEILGKALQLNLENRPIPTFVDIAPDDPMMPLIAAIVDEKIMTGNGKGEFMANEKLTRAQMALILTHAYKLEGTTKFSFKDVPKTYMAHDAIQALLANQITNGYPDNTYKPGAFITKAHYLVFLARILNPDFRKEFVLAPPPAPTPAACEKPTKTKTYKVNVQATSLWHVPNNTRAVDKPSLSNPVDISKWTKDMTLAQKWWLVDKIDTQALYGDEVTILKSSGNWHRIAIKDQYVPYQKEGYPGWVPKSHVVATTTDFTDCSIAVVKAKMAPLYNVDNKKKYMDISYSTILPIIKEDGEWLHVQTPANGVKLLKKSDAKTAKKYADIPKPTQKQIVDEAKRFLNLPYLWAGTSALGYDCSGIIYAVYKNHGIIIPRDSFYQATKGTVVSKSKLQPGDLIFFAGNAGKGKVYHVGLYVGDGKMIHAPNASSKVKIESINAGAYEKNYAGARRYIK
;
A
#
# COMPACT_ATOMS: atom_id res chain seq x y z
N MET A 1 -2.39 -65.05 39.02
CA MET A 1 -0.99 -64.97 39.47
C MET A 1 -0.11 -64.97 38.22
N PHE A 2 0.45 -63.82 37.83
CA PHE A 2 1.85 -63.45 38.12
C PHE A 2 2.88 -64.46 37.59
N LYS A 3 3.55 -64.17 36.46
CA LYS A 3 4.94 -63.65 36.43
C LYS A 3 5.54 -63.63 35.00
N LYS A 4 5.86 -62.40 34.58
CA LYS A 4 7.00 -61.91 33.78
C LYS A 4 7.66 -62.84 32.74
N ILE A 5 7.55 -62.43 31.47
CA ILE A 5 8.61 -62.59 30.46
C ILE A 5 9.06 -61.19 30.03
N ILE A 6 10.38 -60.97 30.08
CA ILE A 6 11.09 -59.78 29.57
C ILE A 6 11.15 -59.90 28.05
N VAL A 7 10.70 -58.87 27.32
CA VAL A 7 11.01 -58.70 25.89
C VAL A 7 11.79 -57.41 25.73
N ILE A 8 12.95 -57.58 25.11
CA ILE A 8 13.97 -56.57 24.81
C ILE A 8 13.41 -55.61 23.73
N ILE A 9 13.40 -54.31 24.04
CA ILE A 9 13.08 -53.25 23.10
C ILE A 9 14.35 -52.96 22.28
N LEU A 10 14.33 -53.31 21.00
CA LEU A 10 15.31 -52.85 20.02
C LEU A 10 14.68 -51.69 19.24
N THR A 11 14.99 -50.46 19.64
CA THR A 11 14.61 -49.25 18.91
C THR A 11 15.47 -49.13 17.65
N LEU A 12 14.93 -49.55 16.51
CA LEU A 12 15.47 -49.20 15.19
C LEU A 12 14.96 -47.81 14.83
N GLY A 13 15.80 -46.79 15.00
CA GLY A 13 15.49 -45.43 14.58
C GLY A 13 15.40 -45.35 13.05
N LEU A 14 14.19 -45.29 12.50
CA LEU A 14 14.00 -44.82 11.14
C LEU A 14 14.29 -43.32 11.12
N PHE A 15 15.46 -42.97 10.60
CA PHE A 15 15.70 -41.63 10.07
C PHE A 15 14.77 -41.43 8.87
N THR A 16 13.64 -40.75 9.08
CA THR A 16 12.90 -40.15 7.97
C THR A 16 13.71 -38.95 7.50
N ALA A 17 14.58 -39.15 6.52
CA ALA A 17 15.09 -38.04 5.73
C ALA A 17 13.87 -37.29 5.16
N PRO A 18 13.82 -35.95 5.20
CA PRO A 18 12.82 -35.23 4.44
C PRO A 18 12.98 -35.65 2.98
N LEU A 19 11.90 -36.11 2.35
CA LEU A 19 11.82 -36.23 0.91
C LEU A 19 12.06 -34.83 0.34
N THR A 20 13.31 -34.57 -0.05
CA THR A 20 13.63 -33.48 -0.95
C THR A 20 13.01 -33.87 -2.29
N PHE A 21 11.83 -33.35 -2.59
CA PHE A 21 11.34 -33.35 -3.96
C PHE A 21 12.40 -32.62 -4.78
N ALA A 22 13.12 -33.36 -5.62
CA ALA A 22 13.96 -32.75 -6.62
C ALA A 22 13.09 -31.78 -7.42
N SER A 23 13.57 -30.55 -7.63
CA SER A 23 12.94 -29.62 -8.58
C SER A 23 12.84 -30.36 -9.91
N ALA A 24 11.62 -30.70 -10.32
CA ALA A 24 11.42 -31.29 -11.64
C ALA A 24 11.93 -30.26 -12.66
N ALA A 25 12.80 -30.67 -13.57
CA ALA A 25 13.31 -29.81 -14.63
C ALA A 25 12.15 -29.08 -15.35
N PRO A 26 12.39 -27.88 -15.92
CA PRO A 26 11.37 -27.16 -16.68
C PRO A 26 10.78 -28.07 -17.77
N ILE A 27 9.46 -28.11 -17.88
CA ILE A 27 8.76 -28.98 -18.84
C ILE A 27 8.99 -28.47 -20.27
N PHE A 28 8.93 -27.14 -20.41
CA PHE A 28 9.22 -26.36 -21.60
C PHE A 28 9.96 -25.10 -21.15
N SER A 29 10.62 -24.40 -22.07
CA SER A 29 11.37 -23.19 -21.76
C SER A 29 10.51 -22.05 -21.18
N ASP A 30 9.21 -21.99 -21.54
CA ASP A 30 8.20 -21.06 -21.00
C ASP A 30 7.36 -21.64 -19.84
N VAL A 31 7.62 -22.89 -19.44
CA VAL A 31 6.96 -23.58 -18.31
C VAL A 31 7.99 -23.94 -17.25
N THR A 32 8.49 -22.90 -16.59
CA THR A 32 9.48 -23.00 -15.51
C THR A 32 8.83 -23.37 -14.16
N ASP A 33 9.65 -23.67 -13.15
CA ASP A 33 9.19 -23.98 -11.79
C ASP A 33 8.37 -22.87 -11.13
N THR A 34 8.48 -21.63 -11.63
CA THR A 34 7.72 -20.48 -11.14
C THR A 34 6.41 -20.23 -11.89
N PHE A 35 6.12 -21.04 -12.92
CA PHE A 35 4.90 -20.91 -13.72
C PHE A 35 3.67 -21.17 -12.85
N ALA A 36 2.68 -20.26 -12.92
CA ALA A 36 1.55 -20.24 -12.00
C ALA A 36 0.67 -21.51 -12.03
N SER A 37 0.71 -22.27 -13.13
CA SER A 37 -0.03 -23.53 -13.30
C SER A 37 0.91 -24.71 -13.58
N LYS A 38 2.11 -24.67 -12.99
CA LYS A 38 3.13 -25.72 -13.12
C LYS A 38 2.62 -27.08 -12.68
N ALA A 39 1.86 -27.15 -11.58
CA ALA A 39 1.31 -28.40 -11.06
C ALA A 39 0.32 -29.06 -12.03
N GLU A 40 -0.56 -28.28 -12.66
CA GLU A 40 -1.47 -28.76 -13.69
C GLU A 40 -0.72 -29.31 -14.91
N PHE A 41 0.36 -28.64 -15.33
CA PHE A 41 1.18 -29.10 -16.45
C PHE A 41 2.00 -30.37 -16.11
N ASP A 42 2.58 -30.45 -14.92
CA ASP A 42 3.28 -31.64 -14.43
C ASP A 42 2.35 -32.85 -14.44
N PHE A 43 1.11 -32.67 -13.99
CA PHE A 43 0.08 -33.70 -14.04
C PHE A 43 -0.22 -34.13 -15.50
N LEU A 44 -0.42 -33.18 -16.42
CA LEU A 44 -0.70 -33.51 -17.82
C LEU A 44 0.47 -34.20 -18.53
N VAL A 45 1.71 -33.96 -18.12
CA VAL A 45 2.88 -34.73 -18.57
C VAL A 45 2.85 -36.15 -18.00
N ALA A 46 2.54 -36.31 -16.71
CA ALA A 46 2.44 -37.62 -16.07
C ALA A 46 1.34 -38.50 -16.71
N GLU A 47 0.23 -37.88 -17.15
CA GLU A 47 -0.85 -38.55 -17.89
C GLU A 47 -0.52 -38.80 -19.38
N GLY A 48 0.67 -38.41 -19.85
CA GLY A 48 1.10 -38.60 -21.25
C GLY A 48 0.39 -37.69 -22.27
N ILE A 49 -0.35 -36.68 -21.81
CA ILE A 49 -1.07 -35.72 -22.67
C ILE A 49 -0.09 -34.70 -23.26
N LEU A 50 0.87 -34.25 -22.44
CA LEU A 50 1.97 -33.39 -22.86
C LEU A 50 3.27 -34.18 -22.94
N THR A 51 4.06 -33.91 -23.97
CA THR A 51 5.40 -34.45 -24.13
C THR A 51 6.39 -33.35 -23.74
N PRO A 52 7.17 -33.51 -22.65
CA PRO A 52 8.09 -32.47 -22.19
C PRO A 52 9.24 -32.29 -23.19
N ASP A 53 9.53 -31.04 -23.52
CA ASP A 53 10.74 -30.66 -24.26
C ASP A 53 11.27 -29.34 -23.69
N PRO A 54 12.23 -29.40 -22.74
CA PRO A 54 12.80 -28.22 -22.11
C PRO A 54 13.51 -27.26 -23.08
N THR A 55 13.82 -27.71 -24.31
CA THR A 55 14.52 -26.91 -25.33
C THR A 55 13.58 -26.04 -26.16
N LEU A 56 12.28 -26.33 -26.11
CA LEU A 56 11.26 -25.65 -26.91
C LEU A 56 10.37 -24.75 -26.06
N GLU A 57 9.80 -23.73 -26.69
CA GLU A 57 8.70 -22.94 -26.13
C GLU A 57 7.38 -23.64 -26.49
N TYR A 58 6.52 -23.88 -25.51
CA TYR A 58 5.20 -24.45 -25.76
C TYR A 58 4.22 -23.41 -26.35
N GLY A 59 4.45 -22.13 -26.02
CA GLY A 59 3.60 -21.02 -26.40
C GLY A 59 2.39 -20.93 -25.47
N VAL A 60 2.60 -21.01 -24.16
CA VAL A 60 1.50 -21.04 -23.16
C VAL A 60 0.55 -19.84 -23.23
N ASN A 61 1.04 -18.70 -23.72
CA ASN A 61 0.29 -17.46 -23.88
C ASN A 61 -0.33 -17.30 -25.28
N GLU A 62 -0.02 -18.20 -26.22
CA GLU A 62 -0.61 -18.20 -27.55
C GLU A 62 -2.05 -18.73 -27.48
N GLU A 63 -2.90 -18.21 -28.37
CA GLU A 63 -4.27 -18.69 -28.52
C GLU A 63 -4.28 -20.09 -29.12
N VAL A 64 -5.05 -21.01 -28.52
CA VAL A 64 -5.10 -22.40 -28.98
C VAL A 64 -5.92 -22.50 -30.27
N THR A 65 -5.38 -23.21 -31.26
CA THR A 65 -6.12 -23.49 -32.50
C THR A 65 -7.01 -24.72 -32.35
N ARG A 66 -7.97 -24.87 -33.27
CA ARG A 66 -8.86 -26.04 -33.31
C ARG A 66 -8.09 -27.34 -33.46
N ILE A 67 -7.06 -27.40 -34.30
CA ILE A 67 -6.27 -28.62 -34.50
C ILE A 67 -5.42 -28.98 -33.27
N GLN A 68 -4.87 -27.97 -32.57
CA GLN A 68 -4.15 -28.21 -31.32
C GLN A 68 -5.08 -28.76 -30.22
N ALA A 69 -6.32 -28.27 -30.15
CA ALA A 69 -7.31 -28.83 -29.23
C ALA A 69 -7.68 -30.28 -29.57
N VAL A 70 -7.75 -30.63 -30.86
CA VAL A 70 -7.96 -32.00 -31.35
C VAL A 70 -6.83 -32.92 -30.89
N GLU A 71 -5.57 -32.52 -31.07
CA GLU A 71 -4.40 -33.29 -30.62
C GLU A 71 -4.39 -33.52 -29.11
N ILE A 72 -4.63 -32.47 -28.32
CA ILE A 72 -4.67 -32.54 -26.86
C ILE A 72 -5.78 -33.48 -26.40
N LEU A 73 -6.99 -33.36 -26.95
CA LEU A 73 -8.12 -34.22 -26.58
C LEU A 73 -7.96 -35.65 -27.05
N GLY A 74 -7.38 -35.86 -28.24
CA GLY A 74 -7.08 -37.19 -28.76
C GLY A 74 -6.24 -38.01 -27.79
N LYS A 75 -5.18 -37.38 -27.25
CA LYS A 75 -4.33 -37.98 -26.22
C LYS A 75 -5.08 -38.16 -24.90
N ALA A 76 -5.78 -37.12 -24.43
CA ALA A 76 -6.46 -37.15 -23.13
C ALA A 76 -7.61 -38.17 -23.06
N LEU A 77 -8.34 -38.38 -24.16
CA LEU A 77 -9.45 -39.33 -24.25
C LEU A 77 -9.01 -40.72 -24.71
N GLN A 78 -7.76 -40.88 -25.16
CA GLN A 78 -7.23 -42.12 -25.77
C GLN A 78 -8.17 -42.66 -26.85
N LEU A 79 -8.58 -41.79 -27.78
CA LEU A 79 -9.58 -42.13 -28.79
C LEU A 79 -9.13 -43.29 -29.68
N ASN A 80 -10.03 -44.25 -29.91
CA ASN A 80 -9.83 -45.27 -30.94
C ASN A 80 -9.90 -44.62 -32.33
N LEU A 81 -8.83 -44.76 -33.12
CA LEU A 81 -8.70 -44.19 -34.47
C LEU A 81 -9.08 -45.16 -35.59
N GLU A 82 -9.26 -46.44 -35.27
CA GLU A 82 -9.54 -47.47 -36.25
C GLU A 82 -11.02 -47.45 -36.68
N ASN A 83 -11.28 -47.75 -37.95
CA ASN A 83 -12.61 -47.96 -38.52
C ASN A 83 -13.59 -46.78 -38.32
N ARG A 84 -13.09 -45.54 -38.29
CA ARG A 84 -13.92 -44.33 -38.16
C ARG A 84 -14.44 -43.85 -39.52
N PRO A 85 -15.68 -43.33 -39.61
CA PRO A 85 -16.16 -42.65 -40.81
C PRO A 85 -15.29 -41.43 -41.13
N ILE A 86 -14.72 -41.38 -42.34
CA ILE A 86 -13.85 -40.26 -42.74
C ILE A 86 -14.73 -39.07 -43.16
N PRO A 87 -14.68 -37.93 -42.45
CA PRO A 87 -15.43 -36.75 -42.84
C PRO A 87 -14.79 -36.08 -44.07
N THR A 88 -15.59 -35.41 -44.88
CA THR A 88 -15.09 -34.61 -46.02
C THR A 88 -15.06 -33.15 -45.63
N PHE A 89 -13.87 -32.55 -45.63
CA PHE A 89 -13.67 -31.12 -45.45
C PHE A 89 -12.90 -30.53 -46.63
N VAL A 90 -13.25 -29.32 -47.05
CA VAL A 90 -12.60 -28.64 -48.19
C VAL A 90 -11.25 -28.05 -47.83
N ASP A 91 -10.99 -27.82 -46.54
CA ASP A 91 -9.78 -27.21 -45.99
C ASP A 91 -8.80 -28.24 -45.38
N ILE A 92 -9.10 -29.54 -45.50
CA ILE A 92 -8.24 -30.62 -45.01
C ILE A 92 -8.16 -31.71 -46.08
N ALA A 93 -6.94 -32.10 -46.46
CA ALA A 93 -6.73 -33.16 -47.43
C ALA A 93 -7.17 -34.53 -46.85
N PRO A 94 -7.77 -35.43 -47.64
CA PRO A 94 -8.16 -36.76 -47.16
C PRO A 94 -7.01 -37.61 -46.60
N ASP A 95 -5.78 -37.36 -47.04
CA ASP A 95 -4.53 -38.00 -46.62
C ASP A 95 -3.75 -37.18 -45.58
N ASP A 96 -4.34 -36.13 -45.01
CA ASP A 96 -3.73 -35.35 -43.93
C ASP A 96 -3.39 -36.26 -42.73
N PRO A 97 -2.17 -36.16 -42.15
CA PRO A 97 -1.77 -36.99 -41.01
C PRO A 97 -2.69 -36.90 -39.79
N MET A 98 -3.40 -35.79 -39.62
CA MET A 98 -4.38 -35.59 -38.53
C MET A 98 -5.77 -36.13 -38.86
N MET A 99 -6.04 -36.53 -40.11
CA MET A 99 -7.36 -36.99 -40.54
C MET A 99 -7.93 -38.13 -39.68
N PRO A 100 -7.16 -39.17 -39.27
CA PRO A 100 -7.71 -40.22 -38.40
C PRO A 100 -8.21 -39.69 -37.06
N LEU A 101 -7.51 -38.72 -36.47
CA LEU A 101 -7.88 -38.13 -35.20
C LEU A 101 -9.06 -37.15 -35.34
N ILE A 102 -9.09 -36.39 -36.43
CA ILE A 102 -10.23 -35.53 -36.79
C ILE A 102 -11.48 -36.39 -37.01
N ALA A 103 -11.36 -37.50 -37.74
CA ALA A 103 -12.44 -38.45 -37.97
C ALA A 103 -12.99 -38.98 -36.65
N ALA A 104 -12.12 -39.40 -35.72
CA ALA A 104 -12.53 -39.87 -34.40
C ALA A 104 -13.27 -38.77 -33.61
N ILE A 105 -12.74 -37.55 -33.52
CA ILE A 105 -13.37 -36.45 -32.78
C ILE A 105 -14.73 -36.03 -33.38
N VAL A 106 -14.86 -36.07 -34.72
CA VAL A 106 -16.11 -35.77 -35.41
C VAL A 106 -17.14 -36.88 -35.19
N ASP A 107 -16.73 -38.15 -35.26
CA ASP A 107 -17.59 -39.31 -35.02
C ASP A 107 -18.12 -39.34 -33.57
N GLU A 108 -17.27 -38.98 -32.60
CA GLU A 108 -17.67 -38.80 -31.19
C GLU A 108 -18.50 -37.53 -30.95
N LYS A 109 -18.73 -36.69 -31.98
CA LYS A 109 -19.48 -35.42 -31.93
C LYS A 109 -18.92 -34.40 -30.94
N ILE A 110 -17.61 -34.47 -30.68
CA ILE A 110 -16.91 -33.56 -29.77
C ILE A 110 -16.64 -32.22 -30.46
N MET A 111 -16.20 -32.27 -31.73
CA MET A 111 -16.03 -31.09 -32.58
C MET A 111 -16.60 -31.38 -33.96
N THR A 112 -17.15 -30.35 -34.60
CA THR A 112 -17.67 -30.41 -35.98
C THR A 112 -17.14 -29.24 -36.81
N GLY A 113 -17.25 -29.33 -38.13
CA GLY A 113 -16.99 -28.22 -39.04
C GLY A 113 -18.03 -27.09 -38.96
N ASN A 114 -17.87 -26.07 -39.79
CA ASN A 114 -18.74 -24.88 -39.80
C ASN A 114 -20.08 -25.05 -40.53
N GLY A 115 -20.40 -26.27 -40.99
CA GLY A 115 -21.59 -26.55 -41.79
C GLY A 115 -21.51 -26.08 -43.26
N LYS A 116 -20.40 -25.45 -43.67
CA LYS A 116 -20.10 -25.07 -45.06
C LYS A 116 -19.03 -25.95 -45.70
N GLY A 117 -18.70 -27.07 -45.04
CA GLY A 117 -17.70 -28.03 -45.52
C GLY A 117 -16.29 -27.75 -45.03
N GLU A 118 -16.04 -26.79 -44.12
CA GLU A 118 -14.70 -26.55 -43.55
C GLU A 118 -14.61 -27.03 -42.10
N PHE A 119 -13.49 -27.62 -41.71
CA PHE A 119 -13.18 -27.95 -40.32
C PHE A 119 -12.60 -26.75 -39.56
N MET A 120 -11.95 -25.82 -40.26
CA MET A 120 -11.26 -24.63 -39.77
C MET A 120 -10.08 -24.98 -38.85
N ALA A 121 -9.17 -25.85 -39.28
CA ALA A 121 -8.10 -26.40 -38.44
C ALA A 121 -7.26 -25.34 -37.71
N ASN A 122 -6.95 -24.23 -38.39
CA ASN A 122 -6.07 -23.17 -37.88
C ASN A 122 -6.80 -22.05 -37.12
N GLU A 123 -8.14 -22.08 -37.05
CA GLU A 123 -8.91 -21.06 -36.35
C GLU A 123 -8.72 -21.16 -34.84
N LYS A 124 -8.71 -20.00 -34.18
CA LYS A 124 -8.52 -19.88 -32.73
C LYS A 124 -9.81 -20.19 -31.99
N LEU A 125 -9.70 -20.91 -30.87
CA LEU A 125 -10.86 -21.24 -30.05
C LEU A 125 -11.27 -20.08 -29.15
N THR A 126 -12.55 -19.75 -29.17
CA THR A 126 -13.17 -18.91 -28.14
C THR A 126 -13.41 -19.72 -26.85
N ARG A 127 -13.55 -19.02 -25.73
CA ARG A 127 -13.91 -19.61 -24.44
C ARG A 127 -15.26 -20.32 -24.44
N ALA A 128 -16.22 -19.86 -25.26
CA ALA A 128 -17.50 -20.54 -25.45
C ALA A 128 -17.35 -21.84 -26.24
N GLN A 129 -16.57 -21.84 -27.32
CA GLN A 129 -16.30 -23.05 -28.09
C GLN A 129 -15.56 -24.09 -27.24
N MET A 130 -14.53 -23.67 -26.49
CA MET A 130 -13.86 -24.56 -25.53
C MET A 130 -14.85 -25.18 -24.54
N ALA A 131 -15.79 -24.40 -23.99
CA ALA A 131 -16.77 -24.93 -23.05
C ALA A 131 -17.65 -26.01 -23.66
N LEU A 132 -18.16 -25.79 -24.87
CA LEU A 132 -18.93 -26.78 -25.62
C LEU A 132 -18.10 -28.05 -25.86
N ILE A 133 -16.87 -27.88 -26.33
CA ILE A 133 -15.95 -28.99 -26.64
C ILE A 133 -15.69 -29.85 -25.41
N LEU A 134 -15.26 -29.25 -24.28
CA LEU A 134 -14.96 -30.01 -23.07
C LEU A 134 -16.21 -30.66 -22.46
N THR A 135 -17.36 -29.98 -22.54
CA THR A 135 -18.64 -30.52 -22.07
C THR A 135 -19.05 -31.75 -22.88
N HIS A 136 -18.92 -31.70 -24.21
CA HIS A 136 -19.21 -32.85 -25.07
C HIS A 136 -18.20 -33.98 -24.87
N ALA A 137 -16.90 -33.67 -24.84
CA ALA A 137 -15.81 -34.63 -24.66
C ALA A 137 -15.96 -35.47 -23.39
N TYR A 138 -16.30 -34.83 -22.27
CA TYR A 138 -16.38 -35.48 -20.96
C TYR A 138 -17.81 -35.69 -20.47
N LYS A 139 -18.81 -35.44 -21.33
CA LYS A 139 -20.24 -35.55 -21.03
C LYS A 139 -20.60 -34.85 -19.71
N LEU A 140 -20.07 -33.63 -19.54
CA LEU A 140 -20.24 -32.89 -18.30
C LEU A 140 -21.68 -32.44 -18.15
N GLU A 141 -22.26 -32.71 -16.98
CA GLU A 141 -23.61 -32.33 -16.64
C GLU A 141 -23.61 -31.43 -15.40
N GLY A 142 -24.70 -30.69 -15.21
CA GLY A 142 -24.93 -29.89 -14.02
C GLY A 142 -25.36 -28.47 -14.34
N THR A 143 -26.15 -27.91 -13.44
CA THR A 143 -26.58 -26.51 -13.50
C THR A 143 -26.40 -25.87 -12.14
N THR A 144 -26.21 -24.56 -12.11
CA THR A 144 -26.12 -23.80 -10.87
C THR A 144 -27.18 -22.72 -10.83
N LYS A 145 -27.46 -22.18 -9.64
CA LYS A 145 -28.30 -20.99 -9.49
C LYS A 145 -27.61 -19.71 -9.96
N PHE A 146 -26.30 -19.77 -10.20
CA PHE A 146 -25.49 -18.63 -10.57
C PHE A 146 -25.45 -18.47 -12.10
N SER A 147 -25.49 -17.22 -12.56
CA SER A 147 -25.40 -16.89 -13.98
C SER A 147 -24.43 -15.73 -14.20
N PHE A 148 -23.53 -15.88 -15.16
CA PHE A 148 -22.65 -14.79 -15.61
C PHE A 148 -23.48 -13.72 -16.33
N LYS A 149 -23.11 -12.44 -16.14
CA LYS A 149 -23.82 -11.30 -16.73
C LYS A 149 -23.84 -11.32 -18.26
N ASP A 150 -22.78 -11.86 -18.86
CA ASP A 150 -22.56 -11.93 -20.31
C ASP A 150 -22.90 -13.30 -20.90
N VAL A 151 -23.55 -14.17 -20.12
CA VAL A 151 -24.05 -15.48 -20.57
C VAL A 151 -25.52 -15.62 -20.17
N PRO A 152 -26.45 -14.91 -20.86
CA PRO A 152 -27.88 -15.10 -20.63
C PRO A 152 -28.31 -16.54 -20.95
N LYS A 153 -29.47 -16.98 -20.44
CA LYS A 153 -30.04 -18.30 -20.73
C LYS A 153 -30.23 -18.60 -22.22
N THR A 154 -30.37 -17.55 -23.04
CA THR A 154 -30.50 -17.64 -24.50
C THR A 154 -29.15 -17.76 -25.23
N TYR A 155 -28.03 -17.64 -24.52
CA TYR A 155 -26.71 -17.75 -25.11
C TYR A 155 -26.42 -19.20 -25.52
N MET A 156 -25.90 -19.41 -26.73
CA MET A 156 -25.78 -20.76 -27.31
C MET A 156 -24.94 -21.75 -26.48
N ALA A 157 -23.94 -21.27 -25.74
CA ALA A 157 -23.07 -22.08 -24.89
C ALA A 157 -23.47 -22.02 -23.41
N HIS A 158 -24.66 -21.49 -23.08
CA HIS A 158 -25.12 -21.30 -21.71
C HIS A 158 -25.03 -22.60 -20.90
N ASP A 159 -25.58 -23.69 -21.42
CA ASP A 159 -25.67 -24.96 -20.67
C ASP A 159 -24.28 -25.60 -20.47
N ALA A 160 -23.42 -25.54 -21.49
CA ALA A 160 -22.04 -25.99 -21.36
C ALA A 160 -21.25 -25.18 -20.32
N ILE A 161 -21.43 -23.86 -20.29
CA ILE A 161 -20.79 -22.99 -19.30
C ILE A 161 -21.33 -23.28 -17.89
N GLN A 162 -22.63 -23.57 -17.76
CA GLN A 162 -23.24 -24.01 -16.49
C GLN A 162 -22.68 -25.36 -16.02
N ALA A 163 -22.48 -26.32 -16.93
CA ALA A 163 -21.88 -27.62 -16.60
C ALA A 163 -20.44 -27.45 -16.09
N LEU A 164 -19.62 -26.61 -16.75
CA LEU A 164 -18.27 -26.32 -16.26
C LEU A 164 -18.27 -25.69 -14.86
N LEU A 165 -19.20 -24.76 -14.59
CA LEU A 165 -19.33 -24.11 -13.30
C LEU A 165 -19.81 -25.08 -12.21
N ALA A 166 -20.82 -25.90 -12.51
CA ALA A 166 -21.37 -26.91 -11.60
C ALA A 166 -20.31 -27.95 -11.19
N ASN A 167 -19.37 -28.26 -12.08
CA ASN A 167 -18.25 -29.16 -11.82
C ASN A 167 -16.99 -28.45 -11.28
N GLN A 168 -17.08 -27.16 -10.94
CA GLN A 168 -15.97 -26.36 -10.38
C GLN A 168 -14.72 -26.28 -11.28
N ILE A 169 -14.92 -26.41 -12.60
CA ILE A 169 -13.84 -26.30 -13.59
C ILE A 169 -13.53 -24.83 -13.88
N THR A 170 -14.54 -23.96 -13.78
CA THR A 170 -14.43 -22.52 -14.00
C THR A 170 -15.16 -21.70 -12.93
N ASN A 171 -14.62 -20.52 -12.61
CA ASN A 171 -15.24 -19.52 -11.73
C ASN A 171 -15.59 -18.22 -12.46
N GLY A 172 -15.33 -18.15 -13.78
CA GLY A 172 -15.39 -16.91 -14.55
C GLY A 172 -14.38 -15.85 -14.08
N TYR A 173 -14.72 -14.58 -14.29
CA TYR A 173 -13.92 -13.43 -13.90
C TYR A 173 -14.49 -12.71 -12.67
N PRO A 174 -13.68 -11.96 -11.91
CA PRO A 174 -14.13 -11.24 -10.71
C PRO A 174 -15.27 -10.22 -10.92
N ASP A 175 -15.52 -9.79 -12.16
CA ASP A 175 -16.57 -8.84 -12.54
C ASP A 175 -17.95 -9.50 -12.80
N ASN A 176 -18.07 -10.80 -12.54
CA ASN A 176 -19.22 -11.65 -12.85
C ASN A 176 -19.45 -11.81 -14.37
N THR A 177 -18.36 -11.99 -15.12
CA THR A 177 -18.41 -12.32 -16.56
C THR A 177 -17.71 -13.66 -16.83
N TYR A 178 -18.07 -14.32 -17.94
CA TYR A 178 -17.39 -15.50 -18.47
C TYR A 178 -16.48 -15.16 -19.67
N LYS A 179 -16.77 -14.06 -20.36
CA LYS A 179 -16.16 -13.59 -21.61
C LYS A 179 -16.21 -14.64 -22.72
N PRO A 180 -17.42 -15.08 -23.12
CA PRO A 180 -17.57 -16.24 -24.00
C PRO A 180 -16.95 -16.05 -25.40
N GLY A 181 -16.90 -14.81 -25.91
CA GLY A 181 -16.30 -14.49 -27.22
C GLY A 181 -14.78 -14.25 -27.21
N ALA A 182 -14.13 -14.25 -26.05
CA ALA A 182 -12.68 -14.07 -26.01
C ALA A 182 -11.97 -15.36 -26.42
N PHE A 183 -10.88 -15.25 -27.18
CA PHE A 183 -10.00 -16.38 -27.48
C PHE A 183 -9.32 -16.90 -26.21
N ILE A 184 -9.06 -18.20 -26.16
CA ILE A 184 -8.43 -18.87 -25.03
C ILE A 184 -6.98 -19.25 -25.35
N THR A 185 -6.08 -19.07 -24.40
CA THR A 185 -4.68 -19.47 -24.53
C THR A 185 -4.50 -20.97 -24.34
N LYS A 186 -3.41 -21.54 -24.86
CA LYS A 186 -3.05 -22.96 -24.65
C LYS A 186 -3.00 -23.33 -23.17
N ALA A 187 -2.38 -22.49 -22.33
CA ALA A 187 -2.34 -22.77 -20.89
C ALA A 187 -3.73 -22.77 -20.24
N HIS A 188 -4.61 -21.83 -20.59
CA HIS A 188 -5.96 -21.84 -20.03
C HIS A 188 -6.76 -23.05 -20.48
N TYR A 189 -6.61 -23.50 -21.73
CA TYR A 189 -7.23 -24.73 -22.21
C TYR A 189 -6.77 -25.95 -21.41
N LEU A 190 -5.46 -26.10 -21.23
CA LEU A 190 -4.85 -27.20 -20.47
C LEU A 190 -5.23 -27.18 -18.99
N VAL A 191 -5.32 -26.00 -18.36
CA VAL A 191 -5.77 -25.90 -16.96
C VAL A 191 -7.22 -26.36 -16.81
N PHE A 192 -8.11 -26.05 -17.76
CA PHE A 192 -9.48 -26.55 -17.72
C PHE A 192 -9.53 -28.07 -17.87
N LEU A 193 -8.73 -28.62 -18.79
CA LEU A 193 -8.58 -30.07 -18.96
C LEU A 193 -8.03 -30.74 -17.69
N ALA A 194 -6.97 -30.20 -17.09
CA ALA A 194 -6.40 -30.73 -15.85
C ALA A 194 -7.43 -30.77 -14.72
N ARG A 195 -8.28 -29.74 -14.58
CA ARG A 195 -9.37 -29.72 -13.58
C ARG A 195 -10.47 -30.75 -13.84
N ILE A 196 -10.71 -31.07 -15.11
CA ILE A 196 -11.64 -32.15 -15.46
C ILE A 196 -11.07 -33.48 -15.00
N LEU A 197 -9.82 -33.75 -15.38
CA LEU A 197 -9.13 -35.02 -15.14
C LEU A 197 -8.73 -35.25 -13.67
N ASN A 198 -8.42 -34.19 -12.93
CA ASN A 198 -8.07 -34.25 -11.52
C ASN A 198 -8.84 -33.20 -10.70
N PRO A 199 -9.80 -33.66 -9.85
CA PRO A 199 -10.56 -32.78 -8.96
C PRO A 199 -9.73 -31.95 -7.97
N ASP A 200 -8.51 -32.35 -7.62
CA ASP A 200 -7.66 -31.61 -6.68
C ASP A 200 -7.23 -30.24 -7.21
N PHE A 201 -7.26 -30.04 -8.54
CA PHE A 201 -7.03 -28.73 -9.16
C PHE A 201 -8.27 -27.85 -9.22
N ARG A 202 -9.45 -28.38 -8.88
CA ARG A 202 -10.69 -27.61 -8.81
C ARG A 202 -10.62 -26.69 -7.60
N LYS A 203 -11.02 -25.44 -7.80
CA LYS A 203 -11.08 -24.45 -6.73
C LYS A 203 -12.53 -24.22 -6.41
N GLU A 204 -12.91 -24.40 -5.14
CA GLU A 204 -14.28 -24.13 -4.70
C GLU A 204 -14.73 -22.74 -5.17
N PHE A 205 -15.94 -22.70 -5.72
CA PHE A 205 -16.58 -21.46 -6.09
C PHE A 205 -17.01 -20.71 -4.82
N VAL A 206 -16.15 -19.82 -4.34
CA VAL A 206 -16.51 -18.85 -3.31
C VAL A 206 -17.06 -17.62 -4.02
N LEU A 207 -18.37 -17.36 -3.89
CA LEU A 207 -18.96 -16.08 -4.26
C LEU A 207 -18.19 -14.99 -3.49
N ALA A 208 -17.31 -14.28 -4.17
CA ALA A 208 -16.85 -13.01 -3.66
C ALA A 208 -18.13 -12.17 -3.43
N PRO A 209 -18.33 -11.57 -2.24
CA PRO A 209 -19.38 -10.58 -2.09
C PRO A 209 -19.26 -9.59 -3.26
N PRO A 210 -20.38 -9.11 -3.84
CA PRO A 210 -20.33 -8.17 -4.95
C PRO A 210 -19.31 -7.10 -4.58
N PRO A 211 -18.36 -6.75 -5.46
CA PRO A 211 -17.46 -5.65 -5.16
C PRO A 211 -18.38 -4.50 -4.79
N ALA A 212 -18.31 -4.07 -3.52
CA ALA A 212 -18.93 -2.83 -3.10
C ALA A 212 -18.58 -1.84 -4.21
N PRO A 213 -19.57 -1.10 -4.78
CA PRO A 213 -19.34 -0.24 -5.93
C PRO A 213 -18.01 0.45 -5.69
N THR A 214 -16.99 0.15 -6.51
CA THR A 214 -15.62 0.58 -6.23
C THR A 214 -15.74 2.05 -5.91
N PRO A 215 -15.51 2.47 -4.64
CA PRO A 215 -15.72 3.84 -4.28
C PRO A 215 -14.95 4.65 -5.31
N ALA A 216 -15.63 5.61 -5.97
CA ALA A 216 -14.97 6.41 -6.98
C ALA A 216 -13.62 6.85 -6.40
N ALA A 217 -12.54 6.52 -7.11
CA ALA A 217 -11.20 6.75 -6.60
C ALA A 217 -11.14 8.20 -6.10
N CYS A 218 -10.81 8.38 -4.82
CA CYS A 218 -10.86 9.70 -4.21
C CYS A 218 -9.83 10.67 -4.81
N GLU A 219 -8.86 10.10 -5.54
CA GLU A 219 -7.83 10.77 -6.31
C GLU A 219 -8.32 11.15 -7.72
N LYS A 220 -7.97 12.37 -8.15
CA LYS A 220 -8.35 12.91 -9.46
C LYS A 220 -7.12 13.47 -10.16
N PRO A 221 -6.90 13.18 -11.45
CA PRO A 221 -5.87 13.87 -12.22
C PRO A 221 -6.15 15.39 -12.24
N THR A 222 -5.11 16.20 -12.10
CA THR A 222 -5.21 17.66 -12.22
C THR A 222 -4.08 18.23 -13.06
N LYS A 223 -4.39 19.27 -13.84
CA LYS A 223 -3.37 20.03 -14.59
C LYS A 223 -2.54 20.94 -13.68
N THR A 224 -3.02 21.22 -12.47
CA THR A 224 -2.36 22.10 -11.50
C THR A 224 -1.28 21.34 -10.75
N LYS A 225 -0.02 21.75 -10.90
CA LYS A 225 1.08 21.21 -10.09
C LYS A 225 0.99 21.74 -8.67
N THR A 226 0.99 20.82 -7.70
CA THR A 226 1.23 21.15 -6.28
C THR A 226 2.54 20.55 -5.84
N TYR A 227 3.13 21.06 -4.76
CA TYR A 227 4.42 20.58 -4.27
C TYR A 227 4.28 20.06 -2.85
N LYS A 228 4.94 18.94 -2.56
CA LYS A 228 4.90 18.28 -1.26
C LYS A 228 6.30 17.95 -0.76
N VAL A 229 6.47 17.97 0.55
CA VAL A 229 7.68 17.50 1.22
C VAL A 229 7.80 15.99 1.06
N ASN A 230 8.95 15.51 0.58
CA ASN A 230 9.23 14.11 0.25
C ASN A 230 10.35 13.50 1.12
N VAL A 231 10.56 14.02 2.33
CA VAL A 231 11.44 13.46 3.36
C VAL A 231 10.72 13.48 4.72
N GLN A 232 11.20 12.71 5.70
CA GLN A 232 10.56 12.57 7.03
C GLN A 232 10.21 13.93 7.66
N ALA A 233 11.18 14.83 7.66
CA ALA A 233 11.04 16.24 8.03
C ALA A 233 12.16 17.05 7.36
N THR A 234 11.84 18.19 6.76
CA THR A 234 12.84 19.11 6.19
C THR A 234 12.94 20.37 7.04
N SER A 235 14.16 20.74 7.43
CA SER A 235 14.43 22.00 8.12
C SER A 235 14.51 23.16 7.13
N LEU A 236 13.88 24.29 7.45
CA LEU A 236 13.85 25.49 6.62
C LEU A 236 14.98 26.45 7.04
N TRP A 237 15.95 26.63 6.15
CA TRP A 237 17.14 27.46 6.34
C TRP A 237 16.91 28.92 5.93
N HIS A 238 17.55 29.85 6.63
CA HIS A 238 17.51 31.27 6.26
C HIS A 238 18.21 31.55 4.93
N VAL A 239 19.36 30.91 4.72
CA VAL A 239 20.27 31.15 3.59
C VAL A 239 20.66 29.79 3.00
N PRO A 240 20.50 29.57 1.68
CA PRO A 240 20.92 28.33 1.04
C PRO A 240 22.44 28.21 1.07
N ASN A 241 22.96 26.98 1.14
CA ASN A 241 24.40 26.67 1.23
C ASN A 241 25.11 27.19 2.50
N ASN A 242 24.42 27.80 3.47
CA ASN A 242 24.99 28.20 4.75
C ASN A 242 24.85 27.08 5.79
N THR A 243 25.47 25.94 5.50
CA THR A 243 25.35 24.69 6.26
C THR A 243 26.74 24.16 6.65
N ARG A 244 26.85 23.41 7.75
CA ARG A 244 28.10 22.80 8.20
C ARG A 244 28.17 21.33 7.79
N ALA A 245 29.36 20.75 7.87
CA ALA A 245 29.53 19.31 7.62
C ALA A 245 28.64 18.42 8.51
N VAL A 246 28.47 18.80 9.79
CA VAL A 246 27.59 18.09 10.72
C VAL A 246 26.12 18.12 10.31
N ASP A 247 25.70 19.10 9.50
CA ASP A 247 24.31 19.26 9.07
C ASP A 247 23.92 18.36 7.88
N LYS A 248 24.89 17.72 7.23
CA LYS A 248 24.69 16.85 6.06
C LYS A 248 23.56 15.81 6.22
N PRO A 249 23.39 15.11 7.36
CA PRO A 249 22.29 14.15 7.50
C PRO A 249 20.90 14.79 7.48
N SER A 250 20.76 16.08 7.79
CA SER A 250 19.49 16.82 7.67
C SER A 250 19.20 17.31 6.25
N LEU A 251 20.18 17.20 5.34
CA LEU A 251 20.13 17.70 3.96
C LEU A 251 20.07 16.56 2.92
N SER A 252 20.21 15.31 3.35
CA SER A 252 20.16 14.14 2.48
C SER A 252 18.72 13.71 2.19
N ASN A 253 18.52 12.96 1.10
CA ASN A 253 17.26 12.24 0.87
C ASN A 253 17.58 10.73 0.76
N PRO A 254 17.18 9.90 1.75
CA PRO A 254 16.39 10.25 2.94
C PRO A 254 17.17 11.07 3.97
N VAL A 255 16.46 11.80 4.83
CA VAL A 255 17.08 12.53 5.97
C VAL A 255 17.36 11.57 7.13
N ASP A 256 18.36 11.90 7.94
CA ASP A 256 18.66 11.24 9.22
C ASP A 256 18.83 12.28 10.34
N ILE A 257 17.69 12.82 10.80
CA ILE A 257 17.63 13.83 11.86
C ILE A 257 18.13 13.27 13.20
N SER A 258 17.94 11.97 13.46
CA SER A 258 18.43 11.32 14.68
C SER A 258 19.96 11.33 14.72
N LYS A 259 20.62 10.97 13.61
CA LYS A 259 22.07 11.09 13.49
C LYS A 259 22.52 12.55 13.59
N TRP A 260 21.88 13.45 12.85
CA TRP A 260 22.21 14.88 12.90
C TRP A 260 22.21 15.44 14.32
N THR A 261 21.13 15.19 15.07
CA THR A 261 20.96 15.73 16.43
C THR A 261 21.87 15.06 17.46
N LYS A 262 22.24 13.79 17.25
CA LYS A 262 23.18 13.05 18.11
C LYS A 262 24.63 13.48 17.88
N ASP A 263 25.01 13.73 16.64
CA ASP A 263 26.38 14.07 16.26
C ASP A 263 26.74 15.54 16.57
N MET A 264 25.74 16.41 16.78
CA MET A 264 25.97 17.80 17.16
C MET A 264 26.39 17.97 18.63
N THR A 265 27.47 18.71 18.85
CA THR A 265 27.81 19.26 20.17
C THR A 265 26.77 20.29 20.63
N LEU A 266 26.78 20.64 21.92
CA LEU A 266 25.87 21.67 22.44
C LEU A 266 26.06 23.02 21.75
N ALA A 267 27.31 23.44 21.51
CA ALA A 267 27.60 24.67 20.77
C ALA A 267 27.06 24.61 19.34
N GLN A 268 27.15 23.44 18.69
CA GLN A 268 26.61 23.26 17.35
C GLN A 268 25.08 23.27 17.32
N LYS A 269 24.39 22.81 18.38
CA LYS A 269 22.93 22.94 18.52
C LYS A 269 22.53 24.40 18.73
N TRP A 270 23.25 25.15 19.57
CA TRP A 270 23.02 26.58 19.75
C TRP A 270 23.26 27.40 18.48
N TRP A 271 24.24 27.02 17.67
CA TRP A 271 24.50 27.67 16.39
C TRP A 271 23.30 27.64 15.43
N LEU A 272 22.38 26.67 15.56
CA LEU A 272 21.17 26.61 14.71
C LEU A 272 20.19 27.76 14.97
N VAL A 273 20.28 28.41 16.13
CA VAL A 273 19.53 29.64 16.41
C VAL A 273 19.89 30.68 15.34
N ASP A 274 18.87 31.28 14.73
CA ASP A 274 19.00 32.19 13.59
C ASP A 274 19.66 31.58 12.34
N LYS A 275 19.59 30.26 12.16
CA LYS A 275 20.00 29.59 10.90
C LYS A 275 18.86 28.84 10.26
N ILE A 276 17.98 28.28 11.09
CA ILE A 276 16.75 27.61 10.69
C ILE A 276 15.58 28.14 11.50
N ASP A 277 14.39 28.11 10.91
CA ASP A 277 13.18 28.69 11.51
C ASP A 277 12.14 27.66 11.90
N THR A 278 11.93 26.65 11.06
CA THR A 278 10.93 25.61 11.28
C THR A 278 11.27 24.32 10.55
N GLN A 279 10.44 23.29 10.71
CA GLN A 279 10.43 22.12 9.84
C GLN A 279 9.05 21.91 9.21
N ALA A 280 9.04 21.29 8.04
CA ALA A 280 7.86 20.73 7.39
C ALA A 280 7.94 19.20 7.39
N LEU A 281 6.82 18.51 7.58
CA LEU A 281 6.75 17.05 7.68
C LEU A 281 6.48 16.41 6.32
N TYR A 282 6.76 15.11 6.22
CA TYR A 282 6.43 14.29 5.04
C TYR A 282 4.97 14.48 4.60
N GLY A 283 4.76 14.86 3.34
CA GLY A 283 3.43 15.10 2.78
C GLY A 283 2.87 16.51 2.98
N ASP A 284 3.49 17.37 3.80
CA ASP A 284 3.05 18.76 3.94
C ASP A 284 3.10 19.48 2.58
N GLU A 285 2.03 20.22 2.27
CA GLU A 285 1.93 21.00 1.04
C GLU A 285 2.72 22.31 1.15
N VAL A 286 3.49 22.61 0.11
CA VAL A 286 4.36 23.78 0.07
C VAL A 286 4.20 24.54 -1.25
N THR A 287 4.46 25.84 -1.21
CA THR A 287 4.60 26.66 -2.43
C THR A 287 6.08 26.91 -2.70
N ILE A 288 6.55 26.71 -3.94
CA ILE A 288 7.89 27.16 -4.33
C ILE A 288 7.85 28.66 -4.60
N LEU A 289 8.55 29.45 -3.79
CA LEU A 289 8.67 30.90 -3.95
C LEU A 289 9.83 31.28 -4.87
N LYS A 290 10.96 30.57 -4.77
CA LYS A 290 12.18 30.81 -5.54
C LYS A 290 13.01 29.54 -5.65
N SER A 291 13.84 29.45 -6.68
CA SER A 291 14.85 28.40 -6.82
C SER A 291 16.25 29.01 -7.00
N SER A 292 17.27 28.38 -6.44
CA SER A 292 18.68 28.76 -6.65
C SER A 292 19.58 27.55 -6.44
N GLY A 293 20.38 27.20 -7.44
CA GLY A 293 21.23 26.00 -7.41
C GLY A 293 20.44 24.75 -7.03
N ASN A 294 20.92 24.02 -6.03
CA ASN A 294 20.28 22.81 -5.48
C ASN A 294 19.24 23.10 -4.37
N TRP A 295 18.77 24.34 -4.24
CA TRP A 295 17.81 24.74 -3.22
C TRP A 295 16.53 25.33 -3.79
N HIS A 296 15.43 25.11 -3.08
CA HIS A 296 14.17 25.84 -3.21
C HIS A 296 13.97 26.71 -1.97
N ARG A 297 13.55 27.96 -2.17
CA ARG A 297 12.86 28.72 -1.12
C ARG A 297 11.37 28.36 -1.22
N ILE A 298 10.85 27.69 -0.22
CA ILE A 298 9.46 27.28 -0.14
C ILE A 298 8.69 28.12 0.87
N ALA A 299 7.36 28.00 0.88
CA ALA A 299 6.47 28.41 1.96
C ALA A 299 5.59 27.22 2.40
N ILE A 300 5.53 26.94 3.72
CA ILE A 300 4.73 25.84 4.28
C ILE A 300 3.30 26.32 4.53
N LYS A 301 2.33 25.74 3.82
CA LYS A 301 0.96 26.27 3.74
C LYS A 301 0.22 26.28 5.08
N ASP A 302 0.45 25.30 5.94
CA ASP A 302 -0.24 25.16 7.23
C ASP A 302 0.47 25.88 8.40
N GLN A 303 1.62 26.49 8.15
CA GLN A 303 2.33 27.33 9.12
C GLN A 303 2.18 28.79 8.72
N TYR A 304 1.12 29.43 9.21
CA TYR A 304 0.84 30.82 8.88
C TYR A 304 1.86 31.79 9.49
N VAL A 305 2.29 32.77 8.69
CA VAL A 305 2.99 33.98 9.13
C VAL A 305 2.36 35.21 8.45
N PRO A 306 2.29 36.37 9.12
CA PRO A 306 1.59 37.54 8.58
C PRO A 306 2.31 38.23 7.40
N TYR A 307 3.61 37.98 7.24
CA TYR A 307 4.44 38.62 6.20
C TYR A 307 4.61 37.79 4.93
N GLN A 308 4.06 36.58 4.85
CA GLN A 308 4.13 35.72 3.68
C GLN A 308 2.80 34.96 3.54
N LYS A 309 1.96 35.37 2.58
CA LYS A 309 0.60 34.84 2.39
C LYS A 309 0.57 33.33 2.15
N GLU A 310 1.57 32.81 1.44
CA GLU A 310 1.72 31.41 1.06
C GLU A 310 2.07 30.48 2.23
N GLY A 311 2.46 31.04 3.38
CA GLY A 311 2.88 30.29 4.57
C GLY A 311 4.33 30.54 5.00
N TYR A 312 4.84 29.76 5.94
CA TYR A 312 6.15 29.99 6.57
C TYR A 312 7.29 29.79 5.56
N PRO A 313 8.07 30.83 5.21
CA PRO A 313 9.06 30.72 4.16
C PRO A 313 10.42 30.23 4.65
N GLY A 314 11.18 29.54 3.79
CA GLY A 314 12.57 29.17 4.06
C GLY A 314 13.19 28.29 2.98
N TRP A 315 14.51 28.13 3.02
CA TRP A 315 15.27 27.36 2.04
C TRP A 315 15.39 25.88 2.42
N VAL A 316 15.15 25.01 1.46
CA VAL A 316 15.30 23.55 1.58
C VAL A 316 16.04 22.99 0.36
N PRO A 317 16.74 21.85 0.49
CA PRO A 317 17.26 21.13 -0.68
C PRO A 317 16.13 20.80 -1.67
N LYS A 318 16.38 20.95 -2.98
CA LYS A 318 15.40 20.60 -4.01
C LYS A 318 14.95 19.14 -3.91
N SER A 319 15.86 18.25 -3.54
CA SER A 319 15.60 16.82 -3.32
C SER A 319 14.56 16.53 -2.23
N HIS A 320 14.25 17.50 -1.36
CA HIS A 320 13.26 17.33 -0.30
C HIS A 320 11.83 17.62 -0.76
N VAL A 321 11.63 18.13 -1.97
CA VAL A 321 10.33 18.56 -2.47
C VAL A 321 10.05 17.87 -3.81
N VAL A 322 8.84 17.35 -3.96
CA VAL A 322 8.38 16.72 -5.19
C VAL A 322 7.12 17.41 -5.70
N ALA A 323 6.98 17.50 -7.02
CA ALA A 323 5.76 17.95 -7.65
C ALA A 323 4.76 16.80 -7.77
N THR A 324 3.47 17.08 -7.59
CA THR A 324 2.39 16.16 -7.86
C THR A 324 1.31 16.83 -8.72
N THR A 325 0.72 16.03 -9.62
CA THR A 325 -0.36 16.41 -10.55
C THR A 325 -1.63 15.59 -10.28
N THR A 326 -1.73 15.05 -9.06
CA THR A 326 -2.91 14.32 -8.60
C THR A 326 -3.50 15.05 -7.42
N ASP A 327 -4.80 15.32 -7.52
CA ASP A 327 -5.59 15.91 -6.47
C ASP A 327 -6.13 14.81 -5.56
N PHE A 328 -5.82 14.90 -4.27
CA PHE A 328 -6.29 13.99 -3.23
C PHE A 328 -7.22 14.68 -2.24
N THR A 329 -7.73 15.87 -2.56
CA THR A 329 -8.54 16.66 -1.64
C THR A 329 -9.77 15.90 -1.19
N ASP A 330 -10.37 15.05 -2.03
CA ASP A 330 -11.55 14.25 -1.71
C ASP A 330 -11.27 12.95 -0.95
N CYS A 331 -10.00 12.57 -0.81
CA CYS A 331 -9.61 11.45 0.03
C CYS A 331 -9.78 11.80 1.52
N SER A 332 -10.21 10.80 2.29
CA SER A 332 -10.04 10.86 3.75
C SER A 332 -8.56 10.94 4.08
N ILE A 333 -8.23 11.44 5.27
CA ILE A 333 -6.86 11.64 5.70
C ILE A 333 -6.52 10.73 6.88
N ALA A 334 -5.29 10.24 6.91
CA ALA A 334 -4.65 9.62 8.06
C ALA A 334 -3.78 10.68 8.75
N VAL A 335 -4.03 10.92 10.03
CA VAL A 335 -3.23 11.80 10.89
C VAL A 335 -2.46 10.94 11.88
N VAL A 336 -1.13 10.90 11.76
CA VAL A 336 -0.29 10.05 12.60
C VAL A 336 -0.37 10.49 14.06
N LYS A 337 -0.78 9.57 14.95
CA LYS A 337 -0.87 9.78 16.41
C LYS A 337 0.23 9.08 17.19
N ALA A 338 0.93 8.10 16.60
CA ALA A 338 2.14 7.54 17.18
C ALA A 338 3.26 8.60 17.16
N LYS A 339 4.23 8.51 18.09
CA LYS A 339 5.39 9.42 18.07
C LYS A 339 6.15 9.31 16.76
N MET A 340 6.45 8.07 16.39
CA MET A 340 6.98 7.68 15.09
C MET A 340 6.15 6.51 14.61
N ALA A 341 5.69 6.54 13.36
CA ALA A 341 4.92 5.46 12.75
C ALA A 341 5.67 4.88 11.56
N PRO A 342 5.89 3.56 11.49
CA PRO A 342 6.48 2.93 10.32
C PRO A 342 5.47 2.88 9.17
N LEU A 343 5.90 3.32 7.99
CA LEU A 343 5.29 2.98 6.71
C LEU A 343 5.89 1.68 6.17
N TYR A 344 5.08 0.86 5.50
CA TYR A 344 5.52 -0.40 4.91
C TYR A 344 5.19 -0.47 3.41
N ASN A 345 5.99 -1.23 2.66
CA ASN A 345 5.69 -1.49 1.25
C ASN A 345 4.47 -2.42 1.12
N VAL A 346 3.66 -2.20 0.07
CA VAL A 346 2.40 -2.93 -0.14
C VAL A 346 2.64 -4.39 -0.53
N ASP A 347 3.66 -4.65 -1.34
CA ASP A 347 4.00 -5.96 -1.92
C ASP A 347 4.55 -6.95 -0.88
N ASN A 348 5.46 -6.50 -0.02
CA ASN A 348 6.25 -7.37 0.84
C ASN A 348 6.17 -7.01 2.34
N LYS A 349 5.43 -5.95 2.70
CA LYS A 349 5.29 -5.46 4.08
C LYS A 349 6.62 -5.16 4.79
N LYS A 350 7.73 -5.01 4.06
CA LYS A 350 8.99 -4.51 4.63
C LYS A 350 8.82 -3.04 4.97
N LYS A 351 9.43 -2.63 6.09
CA LYS A 351 9.43 -1.23 6.52
C LYS A 351 10.10 -0.38 5.44
N TYR A 352 9.41 0.68 5.05
CA TYR A 352 9.86 1.68 4.10
C TYR A 352 10.56 2.84 4.81
N MET A 353 9.88 3.52 5.73
CA MET A 353 10.43 4.61 6.54
C MET A 353 9.58 4.86 7.79
N ASP A 354 10.13 5.54 8.81
CA ASP A 354 9.31 6.09 9.89
C ASP A 354 8.87 7.52 9.55
N ILE A 355 7.62 7.85 9.82
CA ILE A 355 7.05 9.20 9.71
C ILE A 355 6.66 9.73 11.09
N SER A 356 6.66 11.06 11.21
CA SER A 356 6.52 11.71 12.51
C SER A 356 5.07 11.86 12.95
N TYR A 357 4.87 11.99 14.26
CA TYR A 357 3.64 12.53 14.83
C TYR A 357 3.16 13.78 14.08
N SER A 358 1.86 13.86 13.82
CA SER A 358 1.21 14.93 13.03
C SER A 358 1.52 14.97 11.53
N THR A 359 2.20 13.96 10.98
CA THR A 359 2.18 13.71 9.53
C THR A 359 0.74 13.41 9.07
N ILE A 360 0.34 13.99 7.94
CA ILE A 360 -1.00 13.82 7.36
C ILE A 360 -0.84 13.27 5.93
N LEU A 361 -1.45 12.12 5.65
CA LEU A 361 -1.41 11.50 4.32
C LEU A 361 -2.83 11.14 3.83
N PRO A 362 -3.12 11.25 2.52
CA PRO A 362 -4.40 10.79 1.96
C PRO A 362 -4.55 9.28 2.09
N ILE A 363 -5.75 8.82 2.45
CA ILE A 363 -6.14 7.41 2.50
C ILE A 363 -6.80 7.05 1.17
N ILE A 364 -6.17 6.11 0.45
CA ILE A 364 -6.67 5.58 -0.82
C ILE A 364 -7.64 4.42 -0.57
N LYS A 365 -7.31 3.56 0.39
CA LYS A 365 -8.11 2.40 0.78
C LYS A 365 -7.87 2.08 2.25
N GLU A 366 -8.86 1.48 2.89
CA GLU A 366 -8.69 0.78 4.17
C GLU A 366 -8.83 -0.73 3.96
N ASP A 367 -7.96 -1.51 4.60
CA ASP A 367 -7.94 -2.97 4.48
C ASP A 367 -7.50 -3.63 5.78
N GLY A 368 -8.44 -4.25 6.50
CA GLY A 368 -8.23 -4.79 7.84
C GLY A 368 -7.61 -3.75 8.78
N GLU A 369 -6.43 -4.09 9.33
CA GLU A 369 -5.62 -3.27 10.24
C GLU A 369 -4.80 -2.16 9.54
N TRP A 370 -4.85 -2.08 8.21
CA TRP A 370 -4.01 -1.20 7.40
C TRP A 370 -4.81 -0.05 6.77
N LEU A 371 -4.16 1.11 6.74
CA LEU A 371 -4.50 2.24 5.88
C LEU A 371 -3.53 2.22 4.70
N HIS A 372 -4.06 2.19 3.49
CA HIS A 372 -3.29 2.41 2.27
C HIS A 372 -3.21 3.92 2.05
N VAL A 373 -2.06 4.50 2.38
CA VAL A 373 -1.84 5.93 2.32
C VAL A 373 -1.01 6.31 1.10
N GLN A 374 -1.40 7.37 0.42
CA GLN A 374 -0.63 7.90 -0.70
C GLN A 374 0.57 8.69 -0.18
N THR A 375 1.76 8.31 -0.63
CA THR A 375 2.98 9.08 -0.35
C THR A 375 3.24 10.15 -1.43
N PRO A 376 4.07 11.17 -1.17
CA PRO A 376 4.33 12.27 -2.11
C PRO A 376 4.91 11.81 -3.46
N ALA A 377 5.85 10.87 -3.46
CA ALA A 377 6.54 10.41 -4.68
C ALA A 377 6.54 8.88 -4.89
N ASN A 378 6.30 8.08 -3.85
CA ASN A 378 6.60 6.65 -3.86
C ASN A 378 5.33 5.79 -3.90
N GLY A 379 4.24 6.32 -4.45
CA GLY A 379 2.95 5.63 -4.55
C GLY A 379 2.35 5.31 -3.20
N VAL A 380 1.51 4.26 -3.16
CA VAL A 380 0.83 3.82 -1.95
C VAL A 380 1.80 3.09 -1.00
N LYS A 381 1.64 3.34 0.30
CA LYS A 381 2.29 2.62 1.41
C LYS A 381 1.26 2.21 2.45
N LEU A 382 1.62 1.24 3.29
CA LEU A 382 0.77 0.77 4.38
C LEU A 382 1.13 1.49 5.68
N LEU A 383 0.12 1.99 6.38
CA LEU A 383 0.20 2.57 7.72
C LEU A 383 -0.76 1.80 8.64
N LYS A 384 -0.33 1.42 9.85
CA LYS A 384 -1.23 0.74 10.78
C LYS A 384 -2.33 1.68 11.27
N LYS A 385 -3.58 1.21 11.33
CA LYS A 385 -4.71 1.96 11.92
C LYS A 385 -4.44 2.34 13.37
N SER A 386 -3.75 1.49 14.13
CA SER A 386 -3.36 1.75 15.51
C SER A 386 -2.40 2.94 15.67
N ASP A 387 -1.66 3.33 14.61
CA ASP A 387 -0.70 4.43 14.64
C ASP A 387 -1.27 5.77 14.14
N ALA A 388 -2.51 5.78 13.64
CA ALA A 388 -3.15 6.96 13.07
C ALA A 388 -4.58 7.20 13.60
N LYS A 389 -5.09 8.40 13.33
CA LYS A 389 -6.50 8.76 13.37
C LYS A 389 -6.97 8.98 11.93
N THR A 390 -8.21 8.64 11.61
CA THR A 390 -8.81 8.90 10.31
C THR A 390 -9.83 10.02 10.42
N ALA A 391 -9.95 10.84 9.38
CA ALA A 391 -10.99 11.87 9.26
C ALA A 391 -11.29 12.13 7.78
N LYS A 392 -12.52 12.54 7.45
CA LYS A 392 -12.87 12.86 6.06
C LYS A 392 -12.12 14.09 5.56
N LYS A 393 -12.07 15.15 6.36
CA LYS A 393 -11.24 16.34 6.14
C LYS A 393 -10.56 16.73 7.46
N TYR A 394 -9.53 17.58 7.37
CA TYR A 394 -8.81 18.07 8.54
C TYR A 394 -9.71 18.86 9.52
N ALA A 395 -10.69 19.59 9.01
CA ALA A 395 -11.66 20.32 9.83
C ALA A 395 -12.54 19.39 10.69
N ASP A 396 -12.75 18.15 10.23
CA ASP A 396 -13.64 17.16 10.87
C ASP A 396 -12.96 16.43 12.03
N ILE A 397 -11.66 16.65 12.26
CA ILE A 397 -10.95 16.06 13.39
C ILE A 397 -11.59 16.58 14.69
N PRO A 398 -12.04 15.67 15.59
CA PRO A 398 -12.65 16.06 16.86
C PRO A 398 -11.75 16.99 17.66
N LYS A 399 -12.32 18.12 18.09
CA LYS A 399 -11.58 19.09 18.90
C LYS A 399 -11.27 18.46 20.27
N PRO A 400 -10.06 18.64 20.80
CA PRO A 400 -9.68 18.03 22.05
C PRO A 400 -10.21 18.85 23.22
N THR A 401 -10.30 18.24 24.38
CA THR A 401 -10.38 18.92 25.67
C THR A 401 -9.01 19.45 26.08
N GLN A 402 -8.98 20.41 27.00
CA GLN A 402 -7.74 20.88 27.63
C GLN A 402 -6.91 19.74 28.23
N LYS A 403 -7.56 18.77 28.88
CA LYS A 403 -6.91 17.58 29.46
C LYS A 403 -6.21 16.75 28.39
N GLN A 404 -6.87 16.51 27.25
CA GLN A 404 -6.29 15.74 26.15
C GLN A 404 -5.03 16.40 25.58
N ILE A 405 -5.00 17.73 25.41
CA ILE A 405 -3.80 18.45 24.98
C ILE A 405 -2.64 18.27 25.98
N VAL A 406 -2.93 18.34 27.28
CA VAL A 406 -1.92 18.14 28.34
C VAL A 406 -1.37 16.71 28.31
N ASP A 407 -2.26 15.71 28.23
CA ASP A 407 -1.85 14.30 28.19
C ASP A 407 -1.05 13.98 26.93
N GLU A 408 -1.42 14.56 25.80
CA GLU A 408 -0.71 14.39 24.53
C GLU A 408 0.69 15.02 24.58
N ALA A 409 0.82 16.25 25.10
CA ALA A 409 2.14 16.87 25.29
C ALA A 409 3.03 16.04 26.23
N LYS A 410 2.48 15.47 27.32
CA LYS A 410 3.21 14.62 28.27
C LYS A 410 3.81 13.39 27.63
N ARG A 411 3.25 12.88 26.53
CA ARG A 411 3.85 11.74 25.80
C ARG A 411 5.28 12.05 25.37
N PHE A 412 5.60 13.31 25.07
CA PHE A 412 6.92 13.71 24.58
C PHE A 412 7.94 14.03 25.68
N LEU A 413 7.61 13.81 26.95
CA LEU A 413 8.57 13.92 28.04
C LEU A 413 9.87 13.16 27.73
N ASN A 414 10.99 13.78 28.06
CA ASN A 414 12.35 13.35 27.77
C ASN A 414 12.81 13.39 26.30
N LEU A 415 11.98 13.82 25.35
CA LEU A 415 12.46 14.03 23.97
C LEU A 415 13.45 15.21 23.94
N PRO A 416 14.65 15.07 23.34
CA PRO A 416 15.62 16.16 23.25
C PRO A 416 15.09 17.39 22.53
N TYR A 417 15.51 18.57 22.98
CA TYR A 417 15.23 19.82 22.29
C TYR A 417 15.96 19.88 20.94
N LEU A 418 15.27 20.42 19.93
CA LEU A 418 15.86 20.82 18.65
C LEU A 418 15.32 22.20 18.28
N TRP A 419 16.20 23.19 18.10
CA TRP A 419 15.79 24.50 17.60
C TRP A 419 15.07 24.35 16.26
N ALA A 420 13.99 25.11 16.04
CA ALA A 420 13.09 25.00 14.89
C ALA A 420 12.32 23.68 14.76
N GLY A 421 12.52 22.71 15.67
CA GLY A 421 11.93 21.39 15.58
C GLY A 421 10.40 21.37 15.67
N THR A 422 9.75 20.74 14.69
CA THR A 422 8.28 20.51 14.65
C THR A 422 7.91 19.05 14.44
N SER A 423 8.85 18.14 14.71
CA SER A 423 8.67 16.69 14.56
C SER A 423 9.03 15.95 15.85
N ALA A 424 8.51 14.73 16.02
CA ALA A 424 8.87 13.85 17.13
C ALA A 424 10.32 13.35 17.10
N LEU A 425 11.15 13.85 16.17
CA LEU A 425 12.60 13.70 16.14
C LEU A 425 13.31 14.78 16.99
N GLY A 426 12.57 15.81 17.42
CA GLY A 426 13.03 16.87 18.29
C GLY A 426 12.14 18.11 18.14
N TYR A 427 11.74 18.71 19.26
CA TYR A 427 10.89 19.90 19.27
C TYR A 427 11.60 21.09 19.91
N ASP A 428 11.27 22.30 19.43
CA ASP A 428 11.46 23.51 20.22
C ASP A 428 10.20 23.84 21.05
N CYS A 429 10.26 24.96 21.79
CA CYS A 429 9.21 25.34 22.73
C CYS A 429 7.83 25.48 22.08
N SER A 430 7.73 26.17 20.95
CA SER A 430 6.45 26.41 20.26
C SER A 430 6.10 25.30 19.28
N GLY A 431 7.09 24.55 18.80
CA GLY A 431 6.95 23.43 17.88
C GLY A 431 6.23 22.22 18.49
N ILE A 432 6.51 21.87 19.75
CA ILE A 432 5.75 20.81 20.45
C ILE A 432 4.28 21.22 20.62
N ILE A 433 4.02 22.48 20.98
CA ILE A 433 2.65 23.00 21.14
C ILE A 433 1.95 22.99 19.78
N TYR A 434 2.59 23.53 18.75
CA TYR A 434 2.08 23.50 17.37
C TYR A 434 1.72 22.08 16.94
N ALA A 435 2.62 21.10 17.15
CA ALA A 435 2.40 19.73 16.73
C ALA A 435 1.23 19.06 17.45
N VAL A 436 1.09 19.28 18.76
CA VAL A 436 -0.02 18.74 19.57
C VAL A 436 -1.35 19.31 19.08
N TYR A 437 -1.45 20.63 18.87
CA TYR A 437 -2.66 21.26 18.35
C TYR A 437 -2.97 20.82 16.90
N LYS A 438 -1.95 20.74 16.02
CA LYS A 438 -2.07 20.25 14.62
C LYS A 438 -2.66 18.84 14.58
N ASN A 439 -2.23 17.96 15.49
CA ASN A 439 -2.75 16.59 15.54
C ASN A 439 -4.26 16.52 15.83
N HIS A 440 -4.81 17.57 16.45
CA HIS A 440 -6.20 17.66 16.85
C HIS A 440 -7.01 18.65 15.99
N GLY A 441 -6.57 18.90 14.76
CA GLY A 441 -7.35 19.68 13.80
C GLY A 441 -7.37 21.17 14.11
N ILE A 442 -6.40 21.68 14.89
CA ILE A 442 -6.30 23.10 15.24
C ILE A 442 -4.94 23.61 14.78
N ILE A 443 -4.93 24.53 13.82
CA ILE A 443 -3.71 25.23 13.42
C ILE A 443 -3.55 26.47 14.28
N ILE A 444 -2.48 26.50 15.07
CA ILE A 444 -2.03 27.68 15.81
C ILE A 444 -0.78 28.25 15.14
N PRO A 445 -0.39 29.51 15.41
CA PRO A 445 0.85 30.05 14.88
C PRO A 445 2.07 29.18 15.27
N ARG A 446 3.06 29.09 14.37
CA ARG A 446 4.28 28.31 14.59
C ARG A 446 5.15 28.87 15.72
N ASP A 447 5.26 30.19 15.82
CA ASP A 447 6.18 30.85 16.75
C ASP A 447 5.51 31.29 18.04
N SER A 448 6.25 31.17 19.15
CA SER A 448 5.78 31.54 20.49
C SER A 448 5.26 32.98 20.57
N PHE A 449 5.93 33.93 19.91
CA PHE A 449 5.51 35.34 19.92
C PHE A 449 4.22 35.59 19.15
N TYR A 450 3.92 34.82 18.09
CA TYR A 450 2.60 34.89 17.45
C TYR A 450 1.55 34.13 18.24
N GLN A 451 1.90 32.99 18.85
CA GLN A 451 1.00 32.25 19.75
C GLN A 451 0.53 33.14 20.92
N ALA A 452 1.41 33.98 21.46
CA ALA A 452 1.08 34.92 22.54
C ALA A 452 0.04 35.99 22.17
N THR A 453 -0.28 36.16 20.88
CA THR A 453 -1.22 37.17 20.37
C THR A 453 -2.60 36.61 20.01
N LYS A 454 -2.77 35.28 19.99
CA LYS A 454 -4.02 34.62 19.61
C LYS A 454 -4.66 33.91 20.81
N GLY A 455 -5.90 33.47 20.66
CA GLY A 455 -6.69 32.87 21.74
C GLY A 455 -7.15 33.88 22.79
N THR A 456 -7.80 33.38 23.84
CA THR A 456 -8.37 34.20 24.91
C THR A 456 -7.31 34.53 25.95
N VAL A 457 -7.20 35.80 26.37
CA VAL A 457 -6.29 36.19 27.46
C VAL A 457 -6.71 35.53 28.76
N VAL A 458 -5.76 34.98 29.51
CA VAL A 458 -5.98 34.39 30.84
C VAL A 458 -5.10 35.08 31.87
N SER A 459 -5.70 35.53 32.98
CA SER A 459 -4.94 36.05 34.12
C SER A 459 -4.22 34.91 34.86
N LYS A 460 -3.06 35.19 35.45
CA LYS A 460 -2.25 34.16 36.15
C LYS A 460 -3.05 33.40 37.23
N SER A 461 -3.97 34.09 37.93
CA SER A 461 -4.86 33.50 38.94
C SER A 461 -5.97 32.59 38.39
N LYS A 462 -6.24 32.62 37.08
CA LYS A 462 -7.29 31.84 36.41
C LYS A 462 -6.73 30.77 35.48
N LEU A 463 -5.43 30.47 35.61
CA LEU A 463 -4.77 29.43 34.83
C LEU A 463 -5.43 28.08 35.06
N GLN A 464 -5.68 27.38 33.96
CA GLN A 464 -6.20 26.02 33.93
C GLN A 464 -5.27 25.14 33.09
N PRO A 465 -5.07 23.86 33.46
CA PRO A 465 -4.26 22.95 32.65
C PRO A 465 -4.70 23.01 31.19
N GLY A 466 -3.76 23.16 30.26
CA GLY A 466 -4.06 23.37 28.83
C GLY A 466 -3.88 24.82 28.35
N ASP A 467 -3.79 25.79 29.26
CA ASP A 467 -3.42 27.17 28.90
C ASP A 467 -1.96 27.25 28.45
N LEU A 468 -1.69 28.07 27.43
CA LEU A 468 -0.32 28.41 27.03
C LEU A 468 0.18 29.56 27.87
N ILE A 469 1.37 29.41 28.44
CA ILE A 469 2.06 30.43 29.24
C ILE A 469 3.27 30.92 28.46
N PHE A 470 3.46 32.24 28.42
CA PHE A 470 4.49 32.88 27.63
C PHE A 470 5.51 33.57 28.52
N PHE A 471 6.75 33.63 28.03
CA PHE A 471 7.84 34.33 28.70
C PHE A 471 8.54 35.28 27.75
N ALA A 472 8.86 36.46 28.25
CA ALA A 472 9.46 37.54 27.47
C ALA A 472 10.65 38.16 28.20
N GLY A 473 11.60 38.70 27.43
CA GLY A 473 12.73 39.45 27.98
C GLY A 473 12.26 40.70 28.74
N ASN A 474 13.20 41.41 29.37
CA ASN A 474 12.90 42.63 30.14
C ASN A 474 11.79 42.41 31.20
N ALA A 475 11.95 41.36 32.01
CA ALA A 475 11.01 40.99 33.07
C ALA A 475 9.55 40.87 32.57
N GLY A 476 9.34 40.15 31.46
CA GLY A 476 8.02 39.91 30.89
C GLY A 476 7.47 41.03 30.00
N LYS A 477 8.18 42.15 29.83
CA LYS A 477 7.71 43.33 29.06
C LYS A 477 8.25 43.41 27.63
N GLY A 478 9.22 42.56 27.28
CA GLY A 478 9.87 42.55 25.96
C GLY A 478 9.22 41.62 24.94
N LYS A 479 10.01 41.20 23.94
CA LYS A 479 9.58 40.19 22.97
C LYS A 479 9.47 38.81 23.64
N VAL A 480 8.36 38.13 23.39
CA VAL A 480 8.17 36.73 23.80
C VAL A 480 9.22 35.86 23.12
N TYR A 481 9.92 35.05 23.90
CA TYR A 481 10.97 34.14 23.43
C TYR A 481 10.69 32.67 23.79
N HIS A 482 9.75 32.40 24.70
CA HIS A 482 9.46 31.04 25.16
C HIS A 482 7.97 30.84 25.43
N VAL A 483 7.51 29.60 25.26
CA VAL A 483 6.16 29.16 25.59
C VAL A 483 6.20 27.81 26.31
N GLY A 484 5.27 27.61 27.24
CA GLY A 484 4.99 26.30 27.84
C GLY A 484 3.49 26.07 27.95
N LEU A 485 3.10 24.80 28.13
CA LEU A 485 1.72 24.40 28.37
C LEU A 485 1.51 24.20 29.87
N TYR A 486 0.60 24.94 30.48
CA TYR A 486 0.28 24.79 31.89
C TYR A 486 -0.31 23.41 32.18
N VAL A 487 0.15 22.76 33.24
CA VAL A 487 -0.29 21.39 33.62
C VAL A 487 -0.94 21.33 35.01
N GLY A 488 -1.20 22.48 35.64
CA GLY A 488 -1.67 22.58 37.02
C GLY A 488 -0.54 22.82 38.01
N ASP A 489 -0.90 23.11 39.26
CA ASP A 489 0.01 23.21 40.42
C ASP A 489 1.22 24.13 40.22
N GLY A 490 1.06 25.24 39.48
CA GLY A 490 2.16 26.16 39.21
C GLY A 490 3.25 25.56 38.30
N LYS A 491 2.92 24.54 37.49
CA LYS A 491 3.87 23.85 36.60
C LYS A 491 3.47 23.94 35.14
N MET A 492 4.46 23.84 34.26
CA MET A 492 4.27 23.73 32.81
C MET A 492 5.07 22.56 32.24
N ILE A 493 4.61 22.00 31.12
CA ILE A 493 5.42 21.18 30.23
C ILE A 493 5.94 22.06 29.08
N HIS A 494 7.22 21.91 28.74
CA HIS A 494 7.87 22.68 27.67
C HIS A 494 9.08 21.95 27.07
N ALA A 495 9.64 22.49 25.98
CA ALA A 495 10.97 22.15 25.48
C ALA A 495 11.86 23.40 25.64
N PRO A 496 12.73 23.48 26.66
CA PRO A 496 13.27 24.76 27.10
C PRO A 496 14.43 25.31 26.26
N ASN A 497 15.41 24.48 25.91
CA ASN A 497 16.58 24.88 25.13
C ASN A 497 17.46 23.68 24.73
N ALA A 498 18.51 23.95 23.96
CA ALA A 498 19.41 22.96 23.37
C ALA A 498 20.19 22.07 24.35
N SER A 499 20.34 22.46 25.62
CA SER A 499 21.00 21.63 26.65
C SER A 499 20.02 20.72 27.39
N SER A 500 18.74 20.74 27.02
CA SER A 500 17.69 20.05 27.74
C SER A 500 16.80 19.21 26.80
N LYS A 501 15.86 18.53 27.45
CA LYS A 501 14.78 17.75 26.86
C LYS A 501 13.43 18.31 27.31
N VAL A 502 12.34 17.81 26.72
CA VAL A 502 10.98 18.09 27.17
C VAL A 502 10.83 17.66 28.63
N LYS A 503 10.38 18.57 29.48
CA LYS A 503 10.23 18.34 30.93
C LYS A 503 9.10 19.16 31.51
N ILE A 504 8.72 18.82 32.74
CA ILE A 504 7.79 19.61 33.56
C ILE A 504 8.61 20.42 34.56
N GLU A 505 8.38 21.73 34.62
CA GLU A 505 9.06 22.65 35.55
C GLU A 505 8.08 23.64 36.18
N SER A 506 8.46 24.17 37.34
CA SER A 506 7.71 25.24 38.01
C SER A 506 7.79 26.55 37.21
N ILE A 507 6.66 27.25 37.09
CA ILE A 507 6.60 28.62 36.53
C ILE A 507 6.85 29.70 37.59
N ASN A 508 6.92 29.31 38.87
CA ASN A 508 7.09 30.20 40.02
C ASN A 508 8.51 30.09 40.60
N ALA A 509 9.51 29.88 39.74
CA ALA A 509 10.90 29.87 40.15
C ALA A 509 11.82 30.42 39.05
N GLY A 510 12.91 31.06 39.47
CA GLY A 510 14.03 31.45 38.61
C GLY A 510 13.62 32.36 37.44
N ALA A 511 14.17 32.08 36.26
CA ALA A 511 13.94 32.90 35.07
C ALA A 511 12.47 32.91 34.63
N TYR A 512 11.71 31.83 34.85
CA TYR A 512 10.31 31.74 34.42
C TYR A 512 9.39 32.63 35.25
N GLU A 513 9.62 32.72 36.56
CA GLU A 513 8.88 33.65 37.41
C GLU A 513 9.15 35.10 37.00
N LYS A 514 10.44 35.46 36.85
CA LYS A 514 10.86 36.81 36.48
C LYS A 514 10.35 37.26 35.11
N ASN A 515 10.26 36.34 34.15
CA ASN A 515 9.98 36.65 32.75
C ASN A 515 8.55 36.31 32.32
N TYR A 516 7.64 35.97 33.24
CA TYR A 516 6.24 35.68 32.91
C TYR A 516 5.59 36.84 32.15
N ALA A 517 5.05 36.55 30.96
CA ALA A 517 4.53 37.54 30.02
C ALA A 517 3.04 37.34 29.69
N GLY A 518 2.32 36.56 30.49
CA GLY A 518 0.90 36.29 30.33
C GLY A 518 0.57 34.89 29.81
N ALA A 519 -0.72 34.63 29.62
CA ALA A 519 -1.23 33.34 29.20
C ALA A 519 -2.39 33.46 28.20
N ARG A 520 -2.55 32.43 27.36
CA ARG A 520 -3.61 32.31 26.35
C ARG A 520 -4.30 30.95 26.43
N ARG A 521 -5.63 30.97 26.32
CA ARG A 521 -6.47 29.77 26.18
C ARG A 521 -6.95 29.63 24.74
N TYR A 522 -6.63 28.49 24.13
CA TYR A 522 -6.99 28.17 22.74
C TYR A 522 -8.20 27.24 22.63
N ILE A 523 -8.56 26.56 23.72
CA ILE A 523 -9.64 25.57 23.77
C ILE A 523 -10.48 25.88 24.99
N LYS A 524 -11.80 25.90 24.80
CA LYS A 524 -12.77 26.15 25.87
C LYS A 524 -13.19 24.88 26.57
#